data_AF-A0A6P8GWI1-F1
#
_entry.id   AF-A0A6P8GWI1-F1
#
_cell.length_a   1.000
_cell.length_b   1.000
_cell.length_c   1.000
_cell.angle_alpha   90.00
_cell.angle_beta   90.00
_cell.angle_gamma   90.00
#
_symmetry.space_group_name_H-M   'P 1'
#
loop_
_entity.id
_entity.type
_entity.pdbx_description
1 polymer ?
#
loop_
_entity_poly.entity_id
_entity_poly.type
_entity_poly.pdbx_seq_one_letter_code
_entity_poly.pdbx_strand_id
1 'polypeptide(L)'
;MSLLCPGDKGVLMAQKTCLLMAAAASLELCRSTPHSPQQPELLAEVLEHIQLCWDVWNTLKSSGDFSKDPTDALLLLYEFEARAKLNDPKLDTVLESVLELENIDTKLLETIAALAMEPPAHFPVLCKKALRIALSLHRKQPQADLARCSQCVHSLIELSLPRGVCEVEARVLEEVWGYYEEAQSIITSAPEDFTELEVLWLLTRAWNTGILLYSLAQYSDAEKWCGLGMSFLPHLGSLQESYQTQMSGLYSEVLDRLDKAKRNLVMEE
;
A
#
# COMPACT_ATOMS: atom_id res chain seq x y z
N MET A 1 -33.96 -28.26 10.53
CA MET A 1 -33.45 -26.96 11.01
C MET A 1 -33.34 -27.03 12.51
N SER A 2 -32.14 -27.19 13.05
CA SER A 2 -31.91 -27.17 14.50
C SER A 2 -31.83 -25.72 14.95
N LEU A 3 -32.93 -25.18 15.47
CA LEU A 3 -32.94 -23.87 16.12
C LEU A 3 -32.14 -24.03 17.42
N LEU A 4 -30.96 -23.42 17.50
CA LEU A 4 -30.19 -23.32 18.75
C LEU A 4 -31.11 -22.75 19.84
N CYS A 5 -31.13 -23.37 21.02
CA CYS A 5 -31.87 -22.82 22.14
C CYS A 5 -31.29 -21.43 22.50
N PRO A 6 -32.10 -20.47 23.00
CA PRO A 6 -31.61 -19.15 23.39
C PRO A 6 -30.41 -19.19 24.37
N GLY A 7 -30.35 -20.21 25.23
CA GLY A 7 -29.21 -20.48 26.12
C GLY A 7 -27.93 -20.84 25.38
N ASP A 8 -28.02 -21.63 24.30
CA ASP A 8 -26.86 -22.04 23.50
C ASP A 8 -26.30 -20.86 22.70
N LYS A 9 -27.16 -19.96 22.21
CA LYS A 9 -26.73 -18.73 21.52
C LYS A 9 -25.93 -17.81 22.44
N GLY A 10 -26.36 -17.66 23.70
CA GLY A 10 -25.62 -16.87 24.69
C GLY A 10 -24.24 -17.44 24.98
N VAL A 11 -24.14 -18.76 25.12
CA VAL A 11 -22.86 -19.46 25.32
C VAL A 11 -21.93 -19.30 24.12
N LEU A 12 -22.43 -19.50 22.91
CA LEU A 12 -21.64 -19.34 21.68
C LEU A 12 -21.16 -17.89 21.49
N MET A 13 -21.99 -16.89 21.80
CA MET A 13 -21.58 -15.48 21.77
C MET A 13 -20.46 -15.18 22.78
N ALA A 14 -20.54 -15.74 23.99
CA ALA A 14 -19.48 -15.63 24.98
C ALA A 14 -18.19 -16.30 24.52
N GLN A 15 -18.28 -17.52 23.97
CA GLN A 15 -17.15 -18.26 23.41
C GLN A 15 -16.46 -17.50 22.27
N LYS A 16 -17.24 -16.99 21.29
CA LYS A 16 -16.76 -16.13 20.21
C LYS A 16 -15.95 -14.95 20.77
N THR A 17 -16.51 -14.25 21.74
CA THR A 17 -15.88 -13.07 22.34
C THR A 17 -14.59 -13.45 23.07
N CYS A 18 -14.58 -14.54 23.84
CA CYS A 18 -13.38 -15.04 24.52
C CYS A 18 -12.28 -15.43 23.54
N LEU A 19 -12.60 -16.15 22.46
CA LEU A 19 -11.63 -16.57 21.44
C LEU A 19 -11.06 -15.38 20.68
N LEU A 20 -11.91 -14.41 20.33
CA LEU A 20 -11.47 -13.17 19.68
C LEU A 20 -10.52 -12.37 20.58
N MET A 21 -10.84 -12.25 21.86
CA MET A 21 -9.97 -11.59 22.85
C MET A 21 -8.66 -12.36 23.07
N ALA A 22 -8.70 -13.70 23.09
CA ALA A 22 -7.50 -14.52 23.22
C ALA A 22 -6.56 -14.31 22.02
N ALA A 23 -7.08 -14.35 20.79
CA ALA A 23 -6.30 -14.07 19.58
C ALA A 23 -5.68 -12.66 19.62
N ALA A 24 -6.47 -11.64 19.97
CA ALA A 24 -5.99 -10.26 20.08
C ALA A 24 -4.90 -10.09 21.16
N ALA A 25 -5.10 -10.68 22.34
CA ALA A 25 -4.15 -10.61 23.45
C ALA A 25 -2.82 -11.33 23.11
N SER A 26 -2.89 -12.49 22.45
CA SER A 26 -1.70 -13.22 22.02
C SER A 26 -0.93 -12.48 20.92
N LEU A 27 -1.62 -11.81 19.98
CA LEU A 27 -0.96 -10.92 19.02
C LEU A 27 -0.28 -9.74 19.71
N GLU A 28 -0.94 -9.11 20.68
CA GLU A 28 -0.36 -7.99 21.44
C GLU A 28 0.87 -8.43 22.24
N LEU A 29 0.85 -9.64 22.80
CA LEU A 29 2.02 -10.24 23.44
C LEU A 29 3.17 -10.45 22.45
N CYS A 30 2.88 -10.90 21.23
CA CYS A 30 3.88 -11.04 20.16
C CYS A 30 4.51 -9.69 19.78
N ARG A 31 3.70 -8.61 19.70
CA ARG A 31 4.19 -7.25 19.44
C ARG A 31 5.07 -6.72 20.57
N SER A 32 4.71 -7.05 21.81
CA SER A 32 5.46 -6.65 23.01
C SER A 32 6.78 -7.43 23.18
N THR A 33 6.94 -8.57 22.50
CA THR A 33 8.10 -9.46 22.63
C THR A 33 8.70 -9.87 21.27
N PRO A 34 9.10 -8.90 20.41
CA PRO A 34 9.42 -9.15 18.99
C PRO A 34 10.68 -9.98 18.75
N HIS A 35 11.53 -10.16 19.78
CA HIS A 35 12.76 -10.97 19.72
C HIS A 35 12.67 -12.25 20.56
N SER A 36 11.47 -12.61 21.03
CA SER A 36 11.28 -13.86 21.75
C SER A 36 11.52 -15.05 20.82
N PRO A 37 12.31 -16.06 21.22
CA PRO A 37 12.44 -17.29 20.45
C PRO A 37 11.11 -18.06 20.36
N GLN A 38 10.13 -17.75 21.22
CA GLN A 38 8.80 -18.38 21.26
C GLN A 38 7.78 -17.71 20.31
N GLN A 39 8.21 -16.70 19.54
CA GLN A 39 7.30 -15.96 18.66
C GLN A 39 6.58 -16.86 17.64
N PRO A 40 7.23 -17.83 16.96
CA PRO A 40 6.54 -18.71 16.03
C PRO A 40 5.45 -19.55 16.70
N GLU A 41 5.70 -20.07 17.91
CA GLU A 41 4.74 -20.86 18.67
C GLU A 41 3.54 -20.02 19.12
N LEU A 42 3.78 -18.80 19.59
CA LEU A 42 2.71 -17.88 19.98
C LEU A 42 1.83 -17.48 18.77
N LEU A 43 2.45 -17.25 17.61
CA LEU A 43 1.70 -16.95 16.38
C LEU A 43 0.92 -18.16 15.88
N ALA A 44 1.43 -19.38 16.06
CA ALA A 44 0.68 -20.61 15.77
C ALA A 44 -0.54 -20.74 16.70
N GLU A 45 -0.38 -20.46 18.00
CA GLU A 45 -1.49 -20.44 18.97
C GLU A 45 -2.55 -19.39 18.62
N VAL A 46 -2.14 -18.21 18.12
CA VAL A 46 -3.08 -17.20 17.57
C VAL A 46 -3.92 -17.81 16.45
N LEU A 47 -3.30 -18.53 15.52
CA LEU A 47 -4.02 -19.17 14.41
C LEU A 47 -5.00 -20.25 14.89
N GLU A 48 -4.66 -21.00 15.94
CA GLU A 48 -5.58 -21.95 16.57
C GLU A 48 -6.81 -21.25 17.18
N HIS A 49 -6.60 -20.17 17.94
CA HIS A 49 -7.69 -19.36 18.49
C HIS A 49 -8.61 -18.79 17.40
N ILE A 50 -8.02 -18.30 16.30
CA ILE A 50 -8.76 -17.80 15.13
C ILE A 50 -9.60 -18.90 14.50
N GLN A 51 -9.03 -20.08 14.28
CA GLN A 51 -9.75 -21.21 13.68
C GLN A 51 -10.93 -21.66 14.55
N LEU A 52 -10.72 -21.79 15.85
CA LEU A 52 -11.82 -22.11 16.78
C LEU A 52 -12.89 -21.02 16.78
N CYS A 53 -12.49 -19.74 16.68
CA CYS A 53 -13.42 -18.64 16.61
C CYS A 53 -14.25 -18.68 15.32
N TRP A 54 -13.63 -19.02 14.18
CA TRP A 54 -14.32 -19.24 12.91
C TRP A 54 -15.40 -20.32 13.02
N ASP A 55 -15.11 -21.45 13.68
CA ASP A 55 -16.07 -22.55 13.83
C ASP A 55 -17.31 -22.12 14.65
N VAL A 56 -17.07 -21.45 15.78
CA VAL A 56 -18.13 -20.88 16.62
C VAL A 56 -18.91 -19.81 15.85
N TRP A 57 -18.21 -18.95 15.12
CA TRP A 57 -18.80 -17.84 14.39
C TRP A 57 -19.67 -18.29 13.21
N ASN A 58 -19.22 -19.28 12.44
CA ASN A 58 -20.01 -19.87 11.35
C ASN A 58 -21.28 -20.55 11.88
N THR A 59 -21.19 -21.20 13.05
CA THR A 59 -22.35 -21.76 13.74
C THR A 59 -23.34 -20.64 14.12
N LEU A 60 -22.85 -19.53 14.69
CA LEU A 60 -23.68 -18.37 15.02
C LEU A 60 -24.33 -17.75 13.78
N LYS A 61 -23.57 -17.48 12.70
CA LYS A 61 -24.07 -16.91 11.45
C LYS A 61 -25.22 -17.71 10.83
N SER A 62 -25.19 -19.04 10.95
CA SER A 62 -26.29 -19.89 10.47
C SER A 62 -27.63 -19.70 11.21
N SER A 63 -27.61 -19.03 12.37
CA SER A 63 -28.74 -18.92 13.30
C SER A 63 -29.37 -17.52 13.41
N GLY A 64 -28.88 -16.53 12.67
CA GLY A 64 -29.42 -15.17 12.71
C GLY A 64 -28.72 -14.19 11.76
N ASP A 65 -29.24 -12.96 11.70
CA ASP A 65 -28.61 -11.85 10.97
C ASP A 65 -27.55 -11.18 11.84
N PHE A 66 -26.32 -11.12 11.31
CA PHE A 66 -25.17 -10.48 11.93
C PHE A 66 -24.45 -9.54 10.95
N SER A 67 -25.16 -9.00 9.96
CA SER A 67 -24.63 -8.12 8.90
C SER A 67 -23.81 -6.91 9.36
N LYS A 68 -23.88 -6.54 10.65
CA LYS A 68 -23.12 -5.43 11.25
C LYS A 68 -22.04 -5.87 12.25
N ASP A 69 -21.87 -7.16 12.50
CA ASP A 69 -20.88 -7.65 13.44
C ASP A 69 -19.48 -7.64 12.78
N PRO A 70 -18.47 -6.99 13.39
CA PRO A 70 -17.15 -6.83 12.79
C PRO A 70 -16.29 -8.11 12.84
N THR A 71 -16.82 -9.24 13.35
CA THR A 71 -16.04 -10.46 13.60
C THR A 71 -15.33 -10.99 12.35
N ASP A 72 -15.97 -11.00 11.19
CA ASP A 72 -15.33 -11.47 9.95
C ASP A 72 -14.08 -10.62 9.62
N ALA A 73 -14.20 -9.29 9.68
CA ALA A 73 -13.09 -8.37 9.42
C ALA A 73 -11.96 -8.50 10.46
N LEU A 74 -12.31 -8.64 11.75
CA LEU A 74 -11.33 -8.78 12.82
C LEU A 74 -10.58 -10.11 12.74
N LEU A 75 -11.29 -11.21 12.48
CA LEU A 75 -10.66 -12.52 12.30
C LEU A 75 -9.70 -12.49 11.11
N LEU A 76 -10.13 -11.98 9.96
CA LEU A 76 -9.26 -11.87 8.77
C LEU A 76 -8.05 -10.97 9.02
N LEU A 77 -8.20 -9.88 9.77
CA LEU A 77 -7.09 -8.98 10.11
C LEU A 77 -6.04 -9.68 10.99
N TYR A 78 -6.49 -10.32 12.07
CA TYR A 78 -5.61 -11.08 12.98
C TYR A 78 -4.95 -12.25 12.27
N GLU A 79 -5.71 -12.90 11.39
CA GLU A 79 -5.29 -14.02 10.57
C GLU A 79 -4.19 -13.61 9.58
N PHE A 80 -4.36 -12.46 8.95
CA PHE A 80 -3.37 -11.85 8.05
C PHE A 80 -2.09 -11.49 8.79
N GLU A 81 -2.19 -10.80 9.93
CA GLU A 81 -1.00 -10.44 10.74
C GLU A 81 -0.19 -11.68 11.15
N ALA A 82 -0.87 -12.68 11.72
CA ALA A 82 -0.19 -13.88 12.20
C ALA A 82 0.53 -14.63 11.06
N ARG A 83 -0.15 -14.81 9.93
CA ARG A 83 0.43 -15.47 8.75
C ARG A 83 1.54 -14.68 8.10
N ALA A 84 1.42 -13.36 8.04
CA ALA A 84 2.47 -12.50 7.51
C ALA A 84 3.75 -12.62 8.33
N LYS A 85 3.64 -12.60 9.66
CA LYS A 85 4.78 -12.74 10.57
C LYS A 85 5.39 -14.15 10.56
N LEU A 86 4.61 -15.18 10.21
CA LEU A 86 5.08 -16.55 10.01
C LEU A 86 5.61 -16.84 8.60
N ASN A 87 5.53 -15.89 7.67
CA ASN A 87 5.82 -16.11 6.25
C ASN A 87 5.03 -17.29 5.64
N ASP A 88 3.74 -17.41 6.00
CA ASP A 88 2.87 -18.50 5.57
C ASP A 88 2.44 -18.32 4.09
N PRO A 89 2.58 -19.34 3.23
CA PRO A 89 2.19 -19.27 1.82
C PRO A 89 0.70 -19.00 1.57
N LYS A 90 -0.17 -19.20 2.56
CA LYS A 90 -1.61 -18.93 2.46
C LYS A 90 -1.96 -17.44 2.63
N LEU A 91 -0.99 -16.57 2.91
CA LEU A 91 -1.25 -15.15 3.17
C LEU A 91 -2.04 -14.47 2.03
N ASP A 92 -1.76 -14.79 0.77
CA ASP A 92 -2.48 -14.25 -0.39
C ASP A 92 -3.98 -14.63 -0.34
N THR A 93 -4.30 -15.87 0.04
CA THR A 93 -5.70 -16.32 0.16
C THR A 93 -6.48 -15.62 1.27
N VAL A 94 -5.79 -15.15 2.32
CA VAL A 94 -6.42 -14.33 3.38
C VAL A 94 -6.77 -12.95 2.83
N LEU A 95 -5.90 -12.34 2.02
CA LEU A 95 -6.21 -11.09 1.35
C LEU A 95 -7.41 -11.27 0.41
N GLU A 96 -7.49 -12.35 -0.37
CA GLU A 96 -8.66 -12.60 -1.21
C GLU A 96 -9.95 -12.70 -0.38
N SER A 97 -9.92 -13.41 0.75
CA SER A 97 -11.07 -13.47 1.68
C SER A 97 -11.50 -12.09 2.20
N VAL A 98 -10.56 -11.16 2.42
CA VAL A 98 -10.89 -9.77 2.79
C VAL A 98 -11.59 -9.04 1.64
N LEU A 99 -11.18 -9.30 0.40
CA LEU A 99 -11.77 -8.70 -0.79
C LEU A 99 -13.15 -9.27 -1.14
N GLU A 100 -13.54 -10.38 -0.53
CA GLU A 100 -14.87 -10.99 -0.66
C GLU A 100 -15.89 -10.47 0.37
N LEU A 101 -15.47 -9.63 1.33
CA LEU A 101 -16.39 -9.03 2.31
C LEU A 101 -17.40 -8.09 1.61
N GLU A 102 -18.67 -8.16 2.01
CA GLU A 102 -19.74 -7.36 1.38
C GLU A 102 -19.53 -5.84 1.52
N ASN A 103 -18.93 -5.39 2.62
CA ASN A 103 -18.68 -3.98 2.91
C ASN A 103 -17.24 -3.77 3.34
N ILE A 104 -16.31 -3.82 2.38
CA ILE A 104 -14.89 -3.60 2.66
C ILE A 104 -14.65 -2.17 3.11
N ASP A 105 -14.09 -2.03 4.31
CA ASP A 105 -13.62 -0.76 4.84
C ASP A 105 -12.22 -0.43 4.27
N THR A 106 -12.06 0.78 3.75
CA THR A 106 -10.76 1.34 3.36
C THR A 106 -9.73 1.26 4.49
N LYS A 107 -10.14 1.45 5.74
CA LYS A 107 -9.22 1.40 6.89
C LYS A 107 -8.69 -0.01 7.15
N LEU A 108 -9.51 -1.03 6.88
CA LEU A 108 -9.08 -2.43 6.95
C LEU A 108 -7.96 -2.70 5.94
N LEU A 109 -8.14 -2.28 4.68
CA LEU A 109 -7.13 -2.43 3.63
C LEU A 109 -5.83 -1.67 3.93
N GLU A 110 -5.92 -0.44 4.45
CA GLU A 110 -4.75 0.33 4.89
C GLU A 110 -3.99 -0.40 6.02
N THR A 111 -4.72 -1.01 6.96
CA THR A 111 -4.11 -1.76 8.06
C THR A 111 -3.43 -3.02 7.54
N ILE A 112 -4.06 -3.75 6.62
CA ILE A 112 -3.46 -4.91 5.94
C ILE A 112 -2.20 -4.51 5.18
N ALA A 113 -2.22 -3.39 4.47
CA ALA A 113 -1.05 -2.87 3.77
C ALA A 113 0.11 -2.58 4.72
N ALA A 114 -0.17 -2.00 5.89
CA ALA A 114 0.84 -1.77 6.92
C ALA A 114 1.39 -3.10 7.48
N LEU A 115 0.51 -4.04 7.83
CA LEU A 115 0.89 -5.36 8.36
C LEU A 115 1.73 -6.18 7.37
N ALA A 116 1.48 -6.03 6.07
CA ALA A 116 2.25 -6.70 5.02
C ALA A 116 3.73 -6.26 5.01
N MET A 117 4.05 -5.09 5.56
CA MET A 117 5.40 -4.51 5.60
C MET A 117 5.97 -4.41 7.02
N GLU A 118 5.21 -4.82 8.04
CA GLU A 118 5.64 -4.76 9.45
C GLU A 118 6.60 -5.91 9.78
N PRO A 119 7.86 -5.64 10.17
CA PRO A 119 8.82 -6.70 10.47
C PRO A 119 8.28 -7.69 11.52
N PRO A 120 8.50 -9.01 11.33
CA PRO A 120 9.34 -9.65 10.32
C PRO A 120 8.70 -9.80 8.93
N ALA A 121 7.45 -9.38 8.71
CA ALA A 121 6.79 -9.48 7.42
C ALA A 121 7.40 -8.51 6.39
N HIS A 122 7.47 -8.96 5.13
CA HIS A 122 7.88 -8.12 4.01
C HIS A 122 7.26 -8.61 2.69
N PHE A 123 6.02 -8.19 2.44
CA PHE A 123 5.22 -8.57 1.28
C PHE A 123 4.80 -7.34 0.46
N PRO A 124 5.75 -6.69 -0.24
CA PRO A 124 5.47 -5.46 -1.00
C PRO A 124 4.39 -5.67 -2.07
N VAL A 125 4.29 -6.85 -2.67
CA VAL A 125 3.25 -7.17 -3.67
C VAL A 125 1.85 -7.10 -3.05
N LEU A 126 1.66 -7.70 -1.87
CA LEU A 126 0.37 -7.69 -1.17
C LEU A 126 0.05 -6.30 -0.62
N CYS A 127 1.06 -5.58 -0.10
CA CYS A 127 0.94 -4.18 0.31
C CYS A 127 0.42 -3.31 -0.85
N LYS A 128 1.05 -3.40 -2.02
CA LYS A 128 0.60 -2.67 -3.22
C LYS A 128 -0.82 -3.04 -3.62
N LYS A 129 -1.16 -4.34 -3.62
CA LYS A 129 -2.53 -4.80 -3.96
C LYS A 129 -3.57 -4.17 -3.04
N ALA A 130 -3.36 -4.21 -1.73
CA ALA A 130 -4.27 -3.61 -0.74
C ALA A 130 -4.40 -2.09 -0.93
N LEU A 131 -3.29 -1.37 -1.11
CA LEU A 131 -3.29 0.08 -1.31
C LEU A 131 -3.99 0.51 -2.61
N ARG A 132 -3.83 -0.21 -3.72
CA ARG A 132 -4.52 0.10 -4.98
C ARG A 132 -6.04 -0.01 -4.84
N ILE A 133 -6.50 -1.01 -4.09
CA ILE A 133 -7.92 -1.20 -3.83
C ILE A 133 -8.44 -0.12 -2.87
N ALA A 134 -7.69 0.20 -1.81
CA ALA A 134 -8.02 1.28 -0.88
C ALA A 134 -8.14 2.63 -1.61
N LEU A 135 -7.19 2.97 -2.47
CA LEU A 135 -7.22 4.17 -3.32
C LEU A 135 -8.47 4.20 -4.21
N SER A 136 -8.80 3.08 -4.88
CA SER A 136 -10.00 2.99 -5.72
C SER A 136 -11.29 3.22 -4.93
N LEU A 137 -11.36 2.70 -3.69
CA LEU A 137 -12.51 2.88 -2.82
C LEU A 137 -12.62 4.32 -2.31
N HIS A 138 -11.52 4.93 -1.86
CA HIS A 138 -11.49 6.34 -1.45
C HIS A 138 -12.01 7.28 -2.55
N ARG A 139 -11.61 7.03 -3.81
CA ARG A 139 -12.09 7.82 -4.97
C ARG A 139 -13.57 7.66 -5.29
N LYS A 140 -14.17 6.51 -4.94
CA LYS A 140 -15.60 6.23 -5.19
C LYS A 140 -16.51 6.84 -4.13
N GLN A 141 -15.96 7.32 -3.01
CA GLN A 141 -16.77 7.94 -1.96
C GLN A 141 -17.37 9.26 -2.45
N PRO A 142 -18.60 9.62 -2.02
CA PRO A 142 -19.27 10.86 -2.44
C PRO A 142 -18.47 12.13 -2.17
N GLN A 143 -17.64 12.11 -1.12
CA GLN A 143 -16.60 13.08 -0.84
C GLN A 143 -15.29 12.31 -0.76
N ALA A 144 -14.49 12.36 -1.82
CA ALA A 144 -13.21 11.67 -1.85
C ALA A 144 -12.29 12.25 -0.77
N ASP A 145 -11.76 11.39 0.11
CA ASP A 145 -10.74 11.76 1.08
C ASP A 145 -9.39 11.90 0.34
N LEU A 146 -9.11 13.11 -0.15
CA LEU A 146 -7.91 13.40 -0.92
C LEU A 146 -6.62 13.23 -0.12
N ALA A 147 -6.66 13.43 1.20
CA ALA A 147 -5.53 13.19 2.09
C ALA A 147 -5.19 11.70 2.14
N ARG A 148 -6.20 10.82 2.25
CA ARG A 148 -5.99 9.37 2.17
C ARG A 148 -5.56 8.90 0.79
N CYS A 149 -6.11 9.49 -0.27
CA CYS A 149 -5.67 9.21 -1.64
C CYS A 149 -4.18 9.55 -1.82
N SER A 150 -3.76 10.73 -1.35
CA SER A 150 -2.37 11.18 -1.36
C SER A 150 -1.45 10.20 -0.62
N GLN A 151 -1.84 9.77 0.59
CA GLN A 151 -1.07 8.78 1.36
C GLN A 151 -0.93 7.45 0.61
N CYS A 152 -2.01 6.94 0.01
CA CYS A 152 -1.96 5.71 -0.79
C CYS A 152 -1.02 5.87 -1.99
N VAL A 153 -1.12 6.99 -2.70
CA VAL A 153 -0.28 7.30 -3.88
C VAL A 153 1.19 7.39 -3.49
N HIS A 154 1.52 8.10 -2.40
CA HIS A 154 2.88 8.18 -1.88
C HIS A 154 3.48 6.79 -1.63
N SER A 155 2.78 5.95 -0.85
CA SER A 155 3.23 4.60 -0.56
C SER A 155 3.35 3.73 -1.81
N LEU A 156 2.42 3.85 -2.76
CA LEU A 156 2.47 3.12 -4.03
C LEU A 156 3.69 3.51 -4.88
N ILE A 157 4.01 4.81 -4.96
CA ILE A 157 5.21 5.32 -5.64
C ILE A 157 6.46 4.81 -4.93
N GLU A 158 6.54 4.94 -3.61
CA GLU A 158 7.71 4.51 -2.83
C GLU A 158 7.99 3.00 -2.97
N LEU A 159 6.94 2.18 -3.01
CA LEU A 159 7.04 0.72 -3.18
C LEU A 159 7.38 0.29 -4.60
N SER A 160 7.08 1.13 -5.60
CA SER A 160 7.17 0.75 -7.02
C SER A 160 8.35 1.37 -7.75
N LEU A 161 8.93 2.46 -7.23
CA LEU A 161 10.09 3.09 -7.85
C LEU A 161 11.32 2.16 -7.82
N PRO A 162 12.03 2.01 -8.96
CA PRO A 162 13.25 1.22 -8.99
C PRO A 162 14.32 1.87 -8.11
N ARG A 163 14.95 1.08 -7.24
CA ARG A 163 16.01 1.56 -6.34
C ARG A 163 17.40 1.50 -6.99
N GLY A 164 17.50 0.81 -8.12
CA GLY A 164 18.74 0.68 -8.87
C GLY A 164 18.51 0.15 -10.28
N VAL A 165 19.61 0.09 -11.04
CA VAL A 165 19.63 -0.30 -12.46
C VAL A 165 18.95 -1.64 -12.72
N CYS A 166 19.16 -2.63 -11.85
CA CYS A 166 18.63 -3.99 -12.04
C CYS A 166 17.10 -4.10 -11.92
N GLU A 167 16.45 -3.09 -11.36
CA GLU A 167 15.00 -3.06 -11.10
C GLU A 167 14.24 -2.27 -12.18
N VAL A 168 14.95 -1.70 -13.16
CA VAL A 168 14.35 -0.89 -14.22
C VAL A 168 13.65 -1.79 -15.24
N GLU A 169 12.33 -1.81 -15.21
CA GLU A 169 11.48 -2.52 -16.16
C GLU A 169 10.39 -1.58 -16.71
N ALA A 170 10.13 -1.63 -18.02
CA ALA A 170 9.16 -0.74 -18.67
C ALA A 170 7.76 -0.81 -18.04
N ARG A 171 7.28 -2.02 -17.71
CA ARG A 171 5.99 -2.24 -17.04
C ARG A 171 5.91 -1.58 -15.66
N VAL A 172 7.03 -1.54 -14.93
CA VAL A 172 7.10 -0.93 -13.60
C VAL A 172 7.08 0.58 -13.73
N LEU A 173 7.83 1.14 -14.70
CA LEU A 173 7.81 2.57 -14.98
C LEU A 173 6.42 3.05 -15.42
N GLU A 174 5.72 2.28 -16.25
CA GLU A 174 4.34 2.58 -16.65
C GLU A 174 3.38 2.54 -15.46
N GLU A 175 3.50 1.53 -14.58
CA GLU A 175 2.73 1.47 -13.34
C GLU A 175 2.96 2.72 -12.46
N VAL A 176 4.23 3.08 -12.23
CA VAL A 176 4.60 4.24 -11.39
C VAL A 176 4.13 5.54 -12.03
N TRP A 177 4.23 5.67 -13.36
CA TRP A 177 3.76 6.85 -14.09
C TRP A 177 2.28 7.13 -13.82
N GLY A 178 1.43 6.09 -13.83
CA GLY A 178 0.02 6.24 -13.49
C GLY A 178 -0.21 6.78 -12.06
N TYR A 179 0.63 6.43 -11.10
CA TYR A 179 0.56 7.00 -9.75
C TYR A 179 0.99 8.48 -9.70
N TYR A 180 1.92 8.89 -10.56
CA TYR A 180 2.28 10.31 -10.69
C TYR A 180 1.16 11.14 -11.33
N GLU A 181 0.47 10.60 -12.33
CA GLU A 181 -0.72 11.23 -12.91
C GLU A 181 -1.82 11.39 -11.86
N GLU A 182 -2.00 10.38 -11.01
CA GLU A 182 -2.91 10.45 -9.87
C GLU A 182 -2.52 11.59 -8.89
N ALA A 183 -1.24 11.68 -8.54
CA ALA A 183 -0.74 12.75 -7.67
C ALA A 183 -0.99 14.15 -8.27
N GLN A 184 -0.75 14.34 -9.57
CA GLN A 184 -1.03 15.59 -10.27
C GLN A 184 -2.53 15.93 -10.26
N SER A 185 -3.39 14.94 -10.46
CA SER A 185 -4.84 15.11 -10.39
C SER A 185 -5.28 15.59 -9.00
N ILE A 186 -4.70 15.04 -7.93
CA ILE A 186 -5.02 15.44 -6.55
C ILE A 186 -4.53 16.86 -6.28
N ILE A 187 -3.27 17.17 -6.59
CA ILE A 187 -2.68 18.52 -6.39
C ILE A 187 -3.49 19.59 -7.12
N THR A 188 -3.93 19.31 -8.35
CA THR A 188 -4.73 20.25 -9.14
C THR A 188 -6.12 20.47 -8.54
N SER A 189 -6.70 19.42 -7.94
CA SER A 189 -8.06 19.47 -7.38
C SER A 189 -8.09 20.08 -5.97
N ALA A 190 -7.03 19.92 -5.19
CA ALA A 190 -6.91 20.42 -3.83
C ALA A 190 -5.45 20.80 -3.50
N PRO A 191 -4.98 21.97 -3.97
CA PRO A 191 -3.61 22.40 -3.79
C PRO A 191 -3.23 22.65 -2.32
N GLU A 192 -4.21 22.93 -1.45
CA GLU A 192 -3.98 23.17 -0.02
C GLU A 192 -3.70 21.88 0.78
N ASP A 193 -4.13 20.72 0.26
CA ASP A 193 -3.99 19.41 0.95
C ASP A 193 -2.60 18.77 0.72
N PHE A 194 -1.84 19.28 -0.26
CA PHE A 194 -0.50 18.78 -0.58
C PHE A 194 0.57 19.71 -0.01
N THR A 195 1.40 19.18 0.89
CA THR A 195 2.50 19.97 1.46
C THR A 195 3.59 20.25 0.40
N GLU A 196 4.25 21.40 0.50
CA GLU A 196 5.40 21.73 -0.38
C GLU A 196 6.50 20.65 -0.33
N LEU A 197 6.67 19.99 0.82
CA LEU A 197 7.61 18.89 1.00
C LEU A 197 7.23 17.65 0.18
N GLU A 198 5.94 17.35 0.08
CA GLU A 198 5.45 16.21 -0.69
C GLU A 198 5.59 16.48 -2.20
N VAL A 199 5.26 17.69 -2.64
CA VAL A 199 5.51 18.13 -4.04
C VAL A 199 7.00 18.03 -4.38
N LEU A 200 7.87 18.49 -3.47
CA LEU A 200 9.32 18.40 -3.63
C LEU A 200 9.80 16.94 -3.69
N TRP A 201 9.22 16.06 -2.87
CA TRP A 201 9.52 14.63 -2.90
C TRP A 201 9.16 14.02 -4.25
N LEU A 202 7.94 14.24 -4.76
CA LEU A 202 7.49 13.74 -6.07
C LEU A 202 8.43 14.18 -7.19
N LEU A 203 8.73 15.49 -7.23
CA LEU A 203 9.65 16.11 -8.17
C LEU A 203 11.02 15.45 -8.14
N THR A 204 11.61 15.32 -6.95
CA THR A 204 12.97 14.77 -6.77
C THR A 204 13.02 13.32 -7.20
N ARG A 205 11.98 12.53 -6.88
CA ARG A 205 11.87 11.12 -7.26
C ARG A 205 11.71 10.93 -8.77
N ALA A 206 10.88 11.74 -9.43
CA ALA A 206 10.70 11.69 -10.88
C ALA A 206 12.00 12.09 -11.60
N TRP A 207 12.66 13.15 -11.12
CA TRP A 207 13.94 13.60 -11.64
C TRP A 207 15.02 12.52 -11.54
N ASN A 208 15.19 11.93 -10.35
CA ASN A 208 16.18 10.86 -10.12
C ASN A 208 15.91 9.64 -10.99
N THR A 209 14.65 9.31 -11.25
CA THR A 209 14.27 8.25 -12.19
C THR A 209 14.73 8.61 -13.61
N GLY A 210 14.53 9.85 -14.04
CA GLY A 210 15.05 10.33 -15.33
C GLY A 210 16.57 10.24 -15.45
N ILE A 211 17.31 10.61 -14.40
CA ILE A 211 18.78 10.49 -14.36
C ILE A 211 19.23 9.02 -14.41
N LEU A 212 18.54 8.12 -13.71
CA LEU A 212 18.79 6.69 -13.79
C LEU A 212 18.61 6.17 -15.22
N LEU A 213 17.50 6.50 -15.88
CA LEU A 213 17.24 6.10 -17.27
C LEU A 213 18.26 6.67 -18.24
N TYR A 214 18.69 7.91 -18.01
CA TYR A 214 19.77 8.54 -18.78
C TYR A 214 21.07 7.72 -18.68
N SER A 215 21.43 7.27 -17.46
CA SER A 215 22.62 6.43 -17.25
C SER A 215 22.55 5.07 -17.96
N LEU A 216 21.34 4.62 -18.29
CA LEU A 216 21.06 3.40 -19.05
C LEU A 216 20.90 3.63 -20.55
N ALA A 217 21.25 4.83 -21.04
CA ALA A 217 21.07 5.25 -22.43
C ALA A 217 19.60 5.19 -22.92
N GLN A 218 18.62 5.14 -22.00
CA GLN A 218 17.19 5.22 -22.32
C GLN A 218 16.75 6.67 -22.44
N TYR A 219 17.33 7.37 -23.41
CA TYR A 219 17.27 8.82 -23.53
C TYR A 219 15.86 9.39 -23.69
N SER A 220 15.00 8.74 -24.47
CA SER A 220 13.61 9.19 -24.67
C SER A 220 12.78 9.09 -23.39
N ASP A 221 12.97 8.05 -22.58
CA ASP A 221 12.25 7.90 -21.32
C ASP A 221 12.86 8.77 -20.21
N ALA A 222 14.18 8.94 -20.21
CA ALA A 222 14.85 9.90 -19.35
C ALA A 222 14.28 11.32 -19.51
N GLU A 223 14.10 11.77 -20.75
CA GLU A 223 13.50 13.07 -21.07
C GLU A 223 12.08 13.19 -20.51
N LYS A 224 11.23 12.17 -20.69
CA LYS A 224 9.87 12.15 -20.14
C LYS A 224 9.85 12.25 -18.62
N TRP A 225 10.69 11.48 -17.93
CA TRP A 225 10.74 11.46 -16.47
C TRP A 225 11.31 12.76 -15.88
N CYS A 226 12.34 13.34 -16.50
CA CYS A 226 12.82 14.66 -16.11
C CYS A 226 11.74 15.74 -16.37
N GLY A 227 11.05 15.68 -17.50
CA GLY A 227 9.92 16.57 -17.81
C GLY A 227 8.77 16.44 -16.80
N LEU A 228 8.45 15.22 -16.37
CA LEU A 228 7.50 14.97 -15.28
C LEU A 228 7.96 15.64 -13.97
N GLY A 229 9.24 15.52 -13.60
CA GLY A 229 9.79 16.23 -12.43
C GLY A 229 9.61 17.74 -12.55
N MET A 230 9.89 18.32 -13.71
CA MET A 230 9.70 19.75 -13.98
C MET A 230 8.24 20.20 -13.86
N SER A 231 7.27 19.33 -14.16
CA SER A 231 5.84 19.66 -14.06
C SER A 231 5.36 19.97 -12.63
N PHE A 232 6.10 19.52 -11.60
CA PHE A 232 5.78 19.79 -10.20
C PHE A 232 6.31 21.14 -9.69
N LEU A 233 7.24 21.79 -10.42
CA LEU A 233 7.84 23.08 -10.02
C LEU A 233 6.81 24.18 -9.71
N PRO A 234 5.74 24.39 -10.52
CA PRO A 234 4.76 25.44 -10.24
C PRO A 234 3.99 25.23 -8.93
N HIS A 235 4.02 24.01 -8.37
CA HIS A 235 3.31 23.65 -7.15
C HIS A 235 4.18 23.78 -5.88
N LEU A 236 5.45 24.19 -6.00
CA LEU A 236 6.39 24.30 -4.88
C LEU A 236 6.21 25.55 -4.00
N GLY A 237 5.26 26.43 -4.32
CA GLY A 237 4.96 27.62 -3.52
C GLY A 237 6.21 28.45 -3.20
N SER A 238 6.57 28.52 -1.92
CA SER A 238 7.72 29.28 -1.41
C SER A 238 9.08 28.77 -1.91
N LEU A 239 9.17 27.48 -2.26
CA LEU A 239 10.42 26.85 -2.72
C LEU A 239 10.66 27.01 -4.23
N GLN A 240 9.65 27.47 -4.99
CA GLN A 240 9.69 27.48 -6.45
C GLN A 240 10.90 28.22 -7.01
N GLU A 241 11.17 29.44 -6.58
CA GLU A 241 12.22 30.30 -7.17
C GLU A 241 13.63 29.66 -7.05
N SER A 242 13.91 29.07 -5.89
CA SER A 242 15.18 28.40 -5.61
C SER A 242 15.37 27.16 -6.49
N TYR A 243 14.33 26.30 -6.58
CA TYR A 243 14.40 25.07 -7.35
C TYR A 243 14.30 25.30 -8.85
N GLN A 244 13.52 26.28 -9.31
CA GLN A 244 13.37 26.59 -10.72
C GLN A 244 14.71 26.96 -11.35
N THR A 245 15.51 27.79 -10.68
CA THR A 245 16.83 28.20 -11.19
C THR A 245 17.78 27.01 -11.31
N GLN A 246 17.86 26.18 -10.27
CA GLN A 246 18.76 25.02 -10.23
C GLN A 246 18.33 23.94 -11.24
N MET A 247 17.05 23.59 -11.24
CA MET A 247 16.53 22.52 -12.10
C MET A 247 16.48 22.93 -13.57
N SER A 248 16.17 24.18 -13.91
CA SER A 248 16.17 24.60 -15.32
C SER A 248 17.57 24.54 -15.94
N GLY A 249 18.61 24.89 -15.17
CA GLY A 249 20.00 24.75 -15.60
C GLY A 249 20.39 23.29 -15.83
N LEU A 250 20.11 22.42 -14.85
CA LEU A 250 20.37 20.98 -14.97
C LEU A 250 19.55 20.34 -16.10
N TYR A 251 18.30 20.75 -16.28
CA TYR A 251 17.42 20.22 -17.33
C TYR A 251 17.96 20.57 -18.71
N SER A 252 18.42 21.80 -18.90
CA SER A 252 19.04 22.24 -20.14
C SER A 252 20.31 21.44 -20.44
N GLU A 253 21.15 21.17 -19.43
CA GLU A 253 22.35 20.35 -19.59
C GLU A 253 22.01 18.89 -19.94
N VAL A 254 20.98 18.32 -19.31
CA VAL A 254 20.50 16.97 -19.61
C VAL A 254 19.99 16.91 -21.06
N LEU A 255 19.18 17.88 -21.50
CA LEU A 255 18.70 17.97 -22.88
C LEU A 255 19.84 18.12 -23.90
N ASP A 256 20.81 19.00 -23.64
CA ASP A 256 21.97 19.19 -24.52
C ASP A 256 22.80 17.90 -24.67
N ARG A 257 22.94 17.13 -23.58
CA ARG A 257 23.63 15.84 -23.60
C ARG A 257 22.81 14.75 -24.28
N LEU A 258 21.50 14.72 -24.05
CA LEU A 258 20.55 13.85 -24.75
C LEU A 258 20.63 14.05 -26.27
N ASP A 259 20.62 15.31 -26.73
CA ASP A 259 20.72 15.66 -28.14
C ASP A 259 22.05 15.25 -28.77
N LYS A 260 23.17 15.43 -28.05
CA LYS A 260 24.49 14.97 -28.50
C LYS A 260 24.54 13.45 -28.61
N ALA A 261 23.99 12.73 -27.63
CA ALA A 261 23.95 11.27 -27.64
C ALA A 261 23.07 10.71 -28.77
N LYS A 262 21.87 11.30 -28.98
CA LYS A 262 20.97 10.96 -30.11
C LYS A 262 21.69 11.14 -31.46
N ARG A 263 22.45 12.23 -31.65
CA ARG A 263 23.20 12.48 -32.91
C ARG A 263 24.34 11.49 -33.14
N ASN A 264 25.02 11.04 -32.08
CA ASN A 264 26.11 10.09 -32.19
C ASN A 264 25.62 8.68 -32.56
N LEU A 265 24.48 8.24 -32.02
CA LEU A 265 23.86 6.95 -32.38
C LEU A 265 23.47 6.86 -33.86
N VAL A 266 22.95 7.97 -34.43
CA VAL A 266 22.58 8.05 -35.85
C VAL A 266 23.80 8.06 -36.79
N MET A 267 25.00 8.38 -36.27
CA MET A 267 26.24 8.36 -37.05
C MET A 267 26.97 7.00 -37.01
N GLU A 268 26.58 6.09 -36.13
CA GLU A 268 27.19 4.76 -35.97
C GLU A 268 26.38 3.61 -36.60
N GLU A 269 25.21 3.89 -37.19
CA GLU A 269 24.42 2.99 -38.06
C GLU A 269 24.71 3.21 -39.55
#